data_AF-A0A3C1BGQ8-F1
#
_entry.id   AF-A0A3C1BGQ8-F1
#
_cell.length_a   1.000
_cell.length_b   1.000
_cell.length_c   1.000
_cell.angle_alpha   90.00
_cell.angle_beta   90.00
_cell.angle_gamma   90.00
#
_symmetry.space_group_name_H-M   'P 1'
#
loop_
_entity.id
_entity.type
_entity.pdbx_description
1 polymer ?
#
loop_
_entity_poly.entity_id
_entity_poly.type
_entity_poly.pdbx_seq_one_letter_code
_entity_poly.pdbx_strand_id
1 'polypeptide(L)'
;MPGDIINESRKHKLIRNLVAGHQRVMSTKAQHFRKKVRENVKNVIHYIDRNYVLRENDKAVKPSQQKICMFCGSSETITKEHIIPRWVFSKNTKAFFTVNLNGLDQSYNKATIPACAKCNAELLNDLEKTIQGLFENRDVATDPFEWDETQEIIRWLELIDYKFQVYNITRKFLVRKNAEKVDYLMDFPLYMLLQNKDYSPFQVLSAIRRALKRLSVAKKYNRLNSLVVFKTSNKGFHFFHTIEEFIFLEFPQYQIALFYFFKEEFDTTEDAHKADMEIIKKVY
;
A
#
# COMPACT_ATOMS: atom_id res chain seq x y z
N MET A 1 19.75 20.88 44.33
CA MET A 1 20.02 20.15 43.09
C MET A 1 18.75 20.15 42.25
N PRO A 2 18.61 21.03 41.24
CA PRO A 2 17.50 20.99 40.32
C PRO A 2 17.89 20.19 39.07
N GLY A 3 17.14 19.13 38.78
CA GLY A 3 17.29 18.32 37.59
C GLY A 3 16.78 19.05 36.36
N ASP A 4 17.62 19.06 35.31
CA ASP A 4 17.32 19.63 34.01
C ASP A 4 16.17 18.86 33.34
N ILE A 5 15.00 19.51 33.26
CA ILE A 5 13.93 19.16 32.34
C ILE A 5 14.43 19.55 30.94
N ILE A 6 15.09 18.62 30.27
CA ILE A 6 15.46 18.77 28.85
C ILE A 6 14.16 18.72 28.03
N ASN A 7 13.65 19.91 27.74
CA ASN A 7 12.51 20.22 26.89
C ASN A 7 12.46 19.34 25.62
N GLU A 8 11.45 18.48 25.49
CA GLU A 8 11.23 17.55 24.36
C GLU A 8 11.23 18.22 22.98
N SER A 9 10.91 19.52 22.94
CA SER A 9 11.03 20.37 21.76
C SER A 9 12.47 20.43 21.20
N ARG A 10 13.48 20.38 22.08
CA ARG A 10 14.90 20.38 21.68
C ARG A 10 15.36 19.04 21.13
N LYS A 11 14.81 17.90 21.58
CA LYS A 11 15.11 16.57 20.99
C LYS A 11 14.60 16.45 19.56
N HIS A 12 13.36 16.87 19.30
CA HIS A 12 12.80 16.93 17.94
C HIS A 12 13.56 17.90 17.03
N LYS A 13 14.10 18.99 17.58
CA LYS A 13 14.91 19.97 16.83
C LYS A 13 16.35 19.47 16.58
N LEU A 14 16.94 18.70 17.50
CA LEU A 14 18.24 18.05 17.32
C LEU A 14 18.19 16.96 16.25
N ILE A 15 17.14 16.14 16.25
CA ILE A 15 16.90 15.14 15.20
C ILE A 15 16.79 15.86 13.85
N ARG A 16 15.97 16.91 13.74
CA ARG A 16 15.83 17.74 12.52
C ARG A 16 17.15 18.33 12.02
N ASN A 17 18.07 18.69 12.91
CA ASN A 17 19.35 19.31 12.54
C ASN A 17 20.42 18.26 12.14
N LEU A 18 20.37 17.04 12.68
CA LEU A 18 21.18 15.91 12.21
C LEU A 18 20.73 15.40 10.82
N VAL A 19 19.43 15.52 10.48
CA VAL A 19 18.86 15.18 9.14
C VAL A 19 19.42 16.03 7.99
N ALA A 20 19.97 17.22 8.27
CA ALA A 20 20.39 18.14 7.21
C ALA A 20 21.69 17.73 6.51
N GLY A 21 22.45 16.77 7.06
CA GLY A 21 23.81 16.45 6.60
C GLY A 21 23.94 15.35 5.54
N HIS A 22 22.92 14.51 5.32
CA HIS A 22 22.98 13.40 4.35
C HIS A 22 21.63 13.26 3.65
N GLN A 23 21.37 14.14 2.67
CA GLN A 23 20.15 14.09 1.88
C GLN A 23 20.49 13.56 0.49
N ARG A 24 20.22 12.27 0.24
CA ARG A 24 20.28 11.74 -1.12
C ARG A 24 19.11 12.37 -1.87
N VAL A 25 19.39 13.11 -2.94
CA VAL A 25 18.32 13.80 -3.70
C VAL A 25 17.36 12.75 -4.26
N MET A 26 16.15 12.70 -3.72
CA MET A 26 15.09 11.81 -4.18
C MET A 26 14.85 12.00 -5.68
N SER A 27 14.69 10.88 -6.42
CA SER A 27 14.65 10.86 -7.88
C SER A 27 13.65 11.87 -8.44
N THR A 28 14.02 12.54 -9.55
CA THR A 28 13.16 13.50 -10.25
C THR A 28 11.82 12.88 -10.66
N LYS A 29 11.80 11.56 -10.93
CA LYS A 29 10.59 10.79 -11.24
C LYS A 29 9.68 10.61 -10.03
N ALA A 30 10.21 10.32 -8.84
CA ALA A 30 9.41 10.27 -7.62
C ALA A 30 8.78 11.64 -7.31
N GLN A 31 9.51 12.74 -7.53
CA GLN A 31 8.95 14.09 -7.43
C GLN A 31 7.78 14.30 -8.39
N HIS A 32 7.97 13.92 -9.66
CA HIS A 32 6.96 14.05 -10.70
C HIS A 32 5.70 13.21 -10.41
N PHE A 33 5.87 11.97 -9.96
CA PHE A 33 4.76 11.09 -9.58
C PHE A 33 3.90 11.71 -8.48
N ARG A 34 4.52 12.17 -7.39
CA ARG A 34 3.81 12.81 -6.27
C ARG A 34 3.02 14.04 -6.70
N LYS A 35 3.61 14.87 -7.57
CA LYS A 35 2.95 16.07 -8.11
C LYS A 35 1.72 15.69 -8.91
N LYS A 36 1.84 14.70 -9.81
CA LYS A 36 0.71 14.20 -10.62
C LYS A 36 -0.42 13.63 -9.78
N VAL A 37 -0.10 12.84 -8.76
CA VAL A 37 -1.11 12.31 -7.82
C VAL A 37 -1.83 13.46 -7.11
N ARG A 38 -1.09 14.45 -6.60
CA ARG A 38 -1.66 15.58 -5.86
C ARG A 38 -2.63 16.41 -6.72
N GLU A 39 -2.23 16.71 -7.95
CA GLU A 39 -3.02 17.50 -8.90
C GLU A 39 -4.33 16.78 -9.28
N ASN A 40 -4.33 15.44 -9.31
CA ASN A 40 -5.43 14.66 -9.88
C ASN A 40 -6.22 13.83 -8.86
N VAL A 41 -5.94 13.97 -7.56
CA VAL A 41 -6.61 13.21 -6.50
C VAL A 41 -8.13 13.35 -6.58
N LYS A 42 -8.64 14.55 -6.85
CA LYS A 42 -10.08 14.82 -6.97
C LYS A 42 -10.69 14.09 -8.17
N ASN A 43 -10.01 14.13 -9.31
CA ASN A 43 -10.47 13.50 -10.54
C ASN A 43 -10.54 11.97 -10.39
N VAL A 44 -9.52 11.36 -9.81
CA VAL A 44 -9.50 9.91 -9.56
C VAL A 44 -10.60 9.50 -8.58
N ILE A 45 -10.78 10.24 -7.47
CA ILE A 45 -11.81 9.91 -6.49
C ILE A 45 -13.22 10.13 -7.04
N HIS A 46 -13.47 11.20 -7.80
CA HIS A 46 -14.76 11.43 -8.46
C HIS A 46 -15.08 10.33 -9.47
N TYR A 47 -14.08 9.87 -10.23
CA TYR A 47 -14.23 8.73 -11.11
C TYR A 47 -14.60 7.46 -10.34
N ILE A 48 -13.91 7.16 -9.23
CA ILE A 48 -14.20 5.97 -8.43
C ILE A 48 -15.62 6.03 -7.86
N ASP A 49 -16.00 7.18 -7.32
CA ASP A 49 -17.35 7.41 -6.79
C ASP A 49 -18.41 7.14 -7.85
N ARG A 50 -18.36 7.86 -8.97
CA ARG A 50 -19.34 7.73 -10.05
C ARG A 50 -19.45 6.33 -10.66
N ASN A 51 -18.33 5.61 -10.77
CA ASN A 51 -18.29 4.34 -11.50
C ASN A 51 -18.47 3.10 -10.63
N TYR A 52 -18.21 3.19 -9.33
CA TYR A 52 -18.20 2.01 -8.46
C TYR A 52 -18.99 2.18 -7.17
N VAL A 53 -19.29 3.40 -6.73
CA VAL A 53 -19.89 3.66 -5.41
C VAL A 53 -21.26 4.31 -5.51
N LEU A 54 -21.43 5.27 -6.42
CA LEU A 54 -22.65 6.05 -6.58
C LEU A 54 -23.85 5.16 -6.89
N ARG A 55 -24.94 5.44 -6.17
CA ARG A 55 -26.23 4.78 -6.35
C ARG A 55 -27.32 5.81 -6.55
N GLU A 56 -28.26 5.49 -7.44
CA GLU A 56 -29.47 6.26 -7.69
C GLU A 56 -30.66 5.31 -7.52
N ASN A 57 -31.62 5.68 -6.67
CA ASN A 57 -32.77 4.82 -6.32
C ASN A 57 -32.32 3.40 -5.90
N ASP A 58 -31.33 3.33 -5.00
CA ASP A 58 -30.69 2.11 -4.48
C ASP A 58 -29.98 1.21 -5.50
N LYS A 59 -29.93 1.61 -6.77
CA LYS A 59 -29.26 0.87 -7.85
C LYS A 59 -27.90 1.47 -8.18
N ALA A 60 -26.93 0.60 -8.45
CA ALA A 60 -25.60 1.03 -8.89
C ALA A 60 -25.71 1.79 -10.21
N VAL A 61 -25.09 2.97 -10.29
CA VAL A 61 -25.02 3.74 -11.53
C VAL A 61 -24.17 2.99 -12.54
N LYS A 62 -24.60 2.99 -13.81
CA LYS A 62 -23.87 2.33 -14.89
C LYS A 62 -22.49 2.99 -15.06
N PRO A 63 -21.37 2.23 -14.99
CA PRO A 63 -20.05 2.79 -15.16
C PRO A 63 -19.83 3.29 -16.59
N SER A 64 -19.03 4.35 -16.70
CA SER A 64 -18.48 4.82 -17.96
C SER A 64 -17.59 3.75 -18.59
N GLN A 65 -17.63 3.66 -19.92
CA GLN A 65 -16.72 2.79 -20.67
C GLN A 65 -15.29 3.33 -20.72
N GLN A 66 -15.12 4.66 -20.57
CA GLN A 66 -13.81 5.29 -20.59
C GLN A 66 -13.08 5.00 -19.29
N LYS A 67 -11.91 4.37 -19.40
CA LYS A 67 -11.00 4.13 -18.28
C LYS A 67 -10.05 5.30 -18.10
N ILE A 68 -9.68 5.54 -16.86
CA ILE A 68 -8.62 6.48 -16.50
C ILE A 68 -7.50 5.78 -15.74
N CYS A 69 -6.34 6.40 -15.68
CA CYS A 69 -5.25 6.02 -14.81
C CYS A 69 -5.65 6.26 -13.36
N MET A 70 -5.59 5.22 -12.54
CA MET A 70 -5.95 5.29 -11.12
C MET A 70 -4.91 6.05 -10.27
N PHE A 71 -3.88 6.64 -10.86
CA PHE A 71 -2.89 7.44 -10.16
C PHE A 71 -2.96 8.91 -10.55
N CYS A 72 -3.00 9.20 -11.84
CA CYS A 72 -2.90 10.56 -12.37
C CYS A 72 -4.15 11.03 -13.13
N GLY A 73 -5.19 10.21 -13.24
CA GLY A 73 -6.45 10.58 -13.89
C GLY A 73 -6.42 10.68 -15.42
N SER A 74 -5.26 10.55 -16.07
CA SER A 74 -5.16 10.54 -17.54
C SER A 74 -5.95 9.38 -18.15
N SER A 75 -6.63 9.61 -19.28
CA SER A 75 -7.26 8.57 -20.08
C SER A 75 -6.39 8.06 -21.24
N GLU A 76 -5.17 8.59 -21.39
CA GLU A 76 -4.26 8.24 -22.48
C GLU A 76 -3.57 6.90 -22.21
N THR A 77 -3.60 6.01 -23.21
CA THR A 77 -2.86 4.74 -23.24
C THR A 77 -2.94 3.97 -21.92
N ILE A 78 -4.16 3.55 -21.57
CA ILE A 78 -4.42 2.79 -20.35
C ILE A 78 -3.88 1.37 -20.49
N THR A 79 -2.95 1.05 -19.60
CA THR A 79 -2.30 -0.25 -19.42
C THR A 79 -2.79 -0.91 -18.12
N LYS A 80 -2.25 -2.10 -17.83
CA LYS A 80 -2.56 -2.89 -16.62
C LYS A 80 -1.36 -2.86 -15.68
N GLU A 81 -1.52 -2.22 -14.53
CA GLU A 81 -0.52 -2.17 -13.49
C GLU A 81 -0.75 -3.28 -12.46
N HIS A 82 0.28 -4.03 -12.09
CA HIS A 82 0.15 -5.11 -11.10
C HIS A 82 -0.02 -4.55 -9.68
N ILE A 83 -0.89 -5.19 -8.88
CA ILE A 83 -1.04 -4.83 -7.47
C ILE A 83 0.24 -5.17 -6.70
N ILE A 84 0.61 -6.45 -6.73
CA ILE A 84 1.88 -6.94 -6.22
C ILE A 84 2.82 -7.11 -7.41
N PRO A 85 3.98 -6.46 -7.43
CA PRO A 85 4.95 -6.62 -8.51
C PRO A 85 5.40 -8.07 -8.65
N ARG A 86 5.60 -8.54 -9.89
CA ARG A 86 5.90 -9.96 -10.14
C ARG A 86 7.24 -10.43 -9.57
N TRP A 87 8.19 -9.51 -9.36
CA TRP A 87 9.50 -9.82 -8.79
C TRP A 87 9.41 -10.18 -7.30
N VAL A 88 8.40 -9.67 -6.57
CA VAL A 88 8.18 -9.95 -5.14
C VAL A 88 8.12 -11.44 -4.86
N PHE A 89 7.54 -12.21 -5.77
CA PHE A 89 7.34 -13.65 -5.66
C PHE A 89 8.15 -14.45 -6.69
N SER A 90 9.26 -13.90 -7.19
CA SER A 90 10.14 -14.54 -8.18
C SER A 90 9.38 -15.07 -9.41
N LYS A 91 8.30 -14.39 -9.81
CA LYS A 91 7.36 -14.82 -10.86
C LYS A 91 6.75 -16.21 -10.64
N ASN A 92 6.91 -16.80 -9.44
CA ASN A 92 6.32 -18.07 -9.07
C ASN A 92 4.82 -17.89 -8.86
N THR A 93 4.04 -18.15 -9.91
CA THR A 93 2.58 -18.04 -9.87
C THR A 93 1.91 -19.08 -8.96
N LYS A 94 2.66 -20.08 -8.48
CA LYS A 94 2.22 -21.07 -7.48
C LYS A 94 2.53 -20.65 -6.04
N ALA A 95 3.26 -19.55 -5.82
CA ALA A 95 3.34 -18.92 -4.51
C ALA A 95 1.97 -18.27 -4.24
N PHE A 96 1.15 -18.91 -3.41
CA PHE A 96 -0.24 -18.50 -3.22
C PHE A 96 -0.32 -17.29 -2.28
N PHE A 97 -0.52 -16.10 -2.85
CA PHE A 97 -1.03 -14.92 -2.14
C PHE A 97 -2.55 -15.05 -2.09
N THR A 98 -3.04 -16.03 -1.34
CA THR A 98 -4.48 -16.27 -1.20
C THR A 98 -4.97 -15.56 0.04
N VAL A 99 -5.76 -14.50 -0.15
CA VAL A 99 -6.52 -13.92 0.96
C VAL A 99 -7.94 -14.44 0.86
N ASN A 100 -8.44 -14.93 1.98
CA ASN A 100 -9.82 -15.36 2.10
C ASN A 100 -10.71 -14.12 2.24
N LEU A 101 -11.47 -13.79 1.19
CA LEU A 101 -12.43 -12.69 1.20
C LEU A 101 -13.83 -13.27 1.07
N ASN A 102 -14.61 -13.20 2.14
CA ASN A 102 -15.94 -13.81 2.24
C ASN A 102 -15.92 -15.33 2.02
N GLY A 103 -14.86 -16.00 2.48
CA GLY A 103 -14.67 -17.43 2.30
C GLY A 103 -14.41 -17.86 0.86
N LEU A 104 -14.00 -16.92 0.01
CA LEU A 104 -13.45 -17.18 -1.32
C LEU A 104 -11.98 -16.82 -1.33
N ASP A 105 -11.17 -17.78 -1.74
CA ASP A 105 -9.76 -17.63 -1.95
C ASP A 105 -9.51 -16.74 -3.17
N GLN A 106 -8.94 -15.56 -2.95
CA GLN A 106 -8.53 -14.65 -4.03
C GLN A 106 -7.03 -14.66 -4.20
N SER A 107 -6.58 -15.05 -5.39
CA SER A 107 -5.17 -14.94 -5.77
C SER A 107 -4.87 -13.57 -6.37
N TYR A 108 -3.92 -12.85 -5.77
CA TYR A 108 -3.51 -11.53 -6.24
C TYR A 108 -2.38 -11.53 -7.28
N ASN A 109 -1.81 -12.69 -7.60
CA ASN A 109 -0.65 -12.84 -8.49
C ASN A 109 -0.84 -12.25 -9.91
N LYS A 110 -2.09 -12.19 -10.39
CA LYS A 110 -2.49 -11.62 -11.70
C LYS A 110 -3.35 -10.38 -11.55
N ALA A 111 -3.58 -9.92 -10.33
CA ALA A 111 -4.44 -8.78 -10.06
C ALA A 111 -3.78 -7.50 -10.59
N THR A 112 -4.55 -6.72 -11.34
CA THR A 112 -4.09 -5.50 -11.98
C THR A 112 -5.13 -4.40 -11.85
N ILE A 113 -4.67 -3.14 -11.90
CA ILE A 113 -5.51 -1.94 -11.93
C ILE A 113 -5.17 -1.08 -13.16
N PRO A 114 -6.09 -0.20 -13.62
CA PRO A 114 -5.80 0.72 -14.72
C PRO A 114 -4.72 1.76 -14.40
N ALA A 115 -3.72 1.89 -15.27
CA ALA A 115 -2.69 2.92 -15.17
C ALA A 115 -2.26 3.39 -16.57
N CYS A 116 -1.98 4.68 -16.77
CA CYS A 116 -1.43 5.13 -18.04
C CYS A 116 0.02 4.63 -18.22
N ALA A 117 0.48 4.53 -19.47
CA ALA A 117 1.84 4.07 -19.79
C ALA A 117 2.93 4.82 -19.00
N LYS A 118 2.78 6.15 -18.84
CA LYS A 118 3.73 6.97 -18.08
C LYS A 118 3.78 6.60 -16.60
N CYS A 119 2.64 6.41 -15.95
CA CYS A 119 2.64 5.99 -14.55
C CYS A 119 3.21 4.58 -14.41
N ASN A 120 2.72 3.63 -15.19
CA ASN A 120 3.13 2.22 -15.11
C ASN A 120 4.60 2.01 -15.49
N ALA A 121 4.96 2.26 -16.75
CA ALA A 121 6.23 1.84 -17.33
C ALA A 121 7.42 2.73 -16.94
N GLU A 122 7.17 4.00 -16.58
CA GLU A 122 8.23 4.92 -16.16
C GLU A 122 8.24 5.13 -14.65
N LEU A 123 7.19 5.74 -14.08
CA LEU A 123 7.25 6.28 -12.72
C LEU A 123 7.22 5.19 -11.63
N LEU A 124 6.28 4.24 -11.74
CA LEU A 124 6.14 3.15 -10.77
C LEU A 124 7.26 2.12 -10.95
N ASN A 125 7.60 1.79 -12.19
CA ASN A 125 8.73 0.91 -12.51
C ASN A 125 10.08 1.45 -11.99
N ASP A 126 10.30 2.77 -11.99
CA ASP A 126 11.51 3.39 -11.43
C ASP A 126 11.59 3.19 -9.90
N LEU A 127 10.47 3.38 -9.20
CA LEU A 127 10.37 3.09 -7.77
C LEU A 127 10.65 1.60 -7.50
N GLU A 128 10.00 0.70 -8.24
CA GLU A 128 10.17 -0.74 -8.04
C GLU A 128 11.59 -1.24 -8.33
N LYS A 129 12.28 -0.67 -9.31
CA LYS A 129 13.70 -0.97 -9.57
C LYS A 129 14.59 -0.48 -8.45
N THR A 130 14.29 0.71 -7.90
CA THR A 130 15.01 1.24 -6.75
C THR A 130 14.87 0.30 -5.55
N ILE A 131 13.66 -0.16 -5.24
CA ILE A 131 13.42 -1.10 -4.13
C ILE A 131 14.10 -2.45 -4.36
N GLN A 132 14.03 -3.02 -5.56
CA GLN A 132 14.75 -4.27 -5.87
C GLN A 132 16.26 -4.13 -5.65
N GLY A 133 16.86 -3.03 -6.13
CA GLY A 133 18.28 -2.76 -5.94
C GLY A 133 18.69 -2.61 -4.47
N LEU A 134 17.79 -2.11 -3.61
CA LEU A 134 18.02 -2.05 -2.16
C LEU A 134 18.07 -3.44 -1.52
N PHE A 135 17.35 -4.42 -2.05
CA PHE A 135 17.23 -5.75 -1.45
C PHE A 135 18.29 -6.75 -1.96
N GLU A 136 18.76 -6.61 -3.20
CA GLU A 136 19.59 -7.62 -3.88
C GLU A 136 20.94 -7.94 -3.21
N ASN A 137 21.55 -7.01 -2.49
CA ASN A 137 22.92 -7.17 -1.97
C ASN A 137 23.07 -6.72 -0.52
N ARG A 138 22.02 -6.88 0.29
CA ARG A 138 22.00 -6.33 1.65
C ARG A 138 21.64 -7.38 2.70
N ASP A 139 22.50 -7.52 3.70
CA ASP A 139 22.15 -8.18 4.95
C ASP A 139 21.64 -7.13 5.94
N VAL A 140 20.32 -7.05 6.07
CA VAL A 140 19.64 -6.05 6.93
C VAL A 140 20.01 -6.17 8.41
N ALA A 141 20.60 -7.28 8.85
CA ALA A 141 21.09 -7.43 10.21
C ALA A 141 22.39 -6.65 10.49
N THR A 142 23.22 -6.45 9.46
CA THR A 142 24.53 -5.77 9.58
C THR A 142 24.58 -4.44 8.84
N ASP A 143 23.75 -4.27 7.82
CA ASP A 143 23.63 -3.07 6.98
C ASP A 143 22.15 -2.65 6.93
N PRO A 144 21.63 -1.97 7.97
CA PRO A 144 20.24 -1.51 7.99
C PRO A 144 19.97 -0.45 6.92
N PHE A 145 18.69 -0.22 6.59
CA PHE A 145 18.33 0.81 5.62
C PHE A 145 18.55 2.21 6.15
N GLU A 146 19.15 3.06 5.31
CA GLU A 146 19.26 4.49 5.58
C GLU A 146 17.88 5.15 5.58
N TRP A 147 17.79 6.36 6.13
CA TRP A 147 16.50 7.04 6.29
C TRP A 147 15.83 7.31 4.94
N ASP A 148 16.58 7.74 3.93
CA ASP A 148 16.03 7.99 2.60
C ASP A 148 15.58 6.68 1.93
N GLU A 149 16.29 5.58 2.12
CA GLU A 149 15.93 4.25 1.60
C GLU A 149 14.65 3.72 2.26
N THR A 150 14.57 3.84 3.59
CA THR A 150 13.39 3.49 4.41
C THR A 150 12.15 4.25 3.94
N GLN A 151 12.27 5.54 3.61
CA GLN A 151 11.15 6.33 3.08
C GLN A 151 10.66 5.84 1.71
N GLU A 152 11.56 5.36 0.83
CA GLU A 152 11.17 4.78 -0.45
C GLU A 152 10.47 3.43 -0.27
N ILE A 153 10.96 2.58 0.65
CA ILE A 153 10.30 1.31 0.99
C ILE A 153 8.89 1.59 1.52
N ILE A 154 8.73 2.52 2.47
CA ILE A 154 7.42 2.94 2.97
C ILE A 154 6.50 3.39 1.84
N ARG A 155 7.00 4.22 0.91
CA ARG A 155 6.21 4.71 -0.22
C ARG A 155 5.76 3.56 -1.13
N TRP A 156 6.63 2.58 -1.36
CA TRP A 156 6.30 1.39 -2.13
C TRP A 156 5.24 0.52 -1.44
N LEU A 157 5.33 0.32 -0.12
CA LEU A 157 4.32 -0.41 0.64
C LEU A 157 2.96 0.31 0.64
N GLU A 158 2.95 1.63 0.81
CA GLU A 158 1.73 2.44 0.70
C GLU A 158 1.11 2.39 -0.71
N LEU A 159 1.95 2.31 -1.75
CA LEU A 159 1.51 2.14 -3.13
C LEU A 159 0.78 0.80 -3.30
N ILE A 160 1.31 -0.28 -2.72
CA ILE A 160 0.67 -1.59 -2.74
C ILE A 160 -0.69 -1.56 -2.04
N ASP A 161 -0.80 -0.95 -0.85
CA ASP A 161 -2.10 -0.80 -0.16
C ASP A 161 -3.10 0.00 -0.99
N TYR A 162 -2.67 1.11 -1.59
CA TYR A 162 -3.53 1.87 -2.50
C TYR A 162 -4.02 1.02 -3.67
N LYS A 163 -3.13 0.21 -4.29
CA LYS A 163 -3.49 -0.69 -5.38
C LYS A 163 -4.52 -1.74 -4.94
N PHE A 164 -4.39 -2.30 -3.72
CA PHE A 164 -5.40 -3.20 -3.15
C PHE A 164 -6.76 -2.54 -2.97
N GLN A 165 -6.78 -1.31 -2.45
CA GLN A 165 -8.00 -0.56 -2.26
C GLN A 165 -8.73 -0.28 -3.59
N VAL A 166 -7.99 0.15 -4.61
CA VAL A 166 -8.54 0.35 -5.96
C VAL A 166 -9.04 -0.97 -6.56
N TYR A 167 -8.30 -2.06 -6.39
CA TYR A 167 -8.75 -3.34 -6.89
C TYR A 167 -10.06 -3.79 -6.23
N ASN A 168 -10.13 -3.74 -4.90
CA ASN A 168 -11.31 -4.19 -4.16
C ASN A 168 -12.55 -3.32 -4.44
N ILE A 169 -12.41 -2.01 -4.69
CA ILE A 169 -13.56 -1.16 -5.07
C ILE A 169 -14.03 -1.42 -6.50
N THR A 170 -13.14 -1.87 -7.41
CA THR A 170 -13.51 -2.19 -8.80
C THR A 170 -14.14 -3.57 -8.96
N ARG A 171 -14.05 -4.42 -7.92
CA ARG A 171 -14.56 -5.79 -7.94
C ARG A 171 -15.93 -5.85 -7.29
N LYS A 172 -16.88 -6.48 -7.97
CA LYS A 172 -18.19 -6.82 -7.40
C LYS A 172 -18.09 -8.06 -6.51
N PHE A 173 -19.03 -8.16 -5.57
CA PHE A 173 -19.23 -9.37 -4.79
C PHE A 173 -19.39 -10.61 -5.69
N LEU A 174 -18.74 -11.71 -5.33
CA LEU A 174 -18.90 -13.00 -5.98
C LEU A 174 -19.67 -13.93 -5.04
N VAL A 175 -20.83 -14.43 -5.50
CA VAL A 175 -21.61 -15.44 -4.78
C VAL A 175 -20.93 -16.81 -4.95
N ARG A 176 -20.84 -17.61 -3.89
CA ARG A 176 -20.35 -18.99 -4.00
C ARG A 176 -21.31 -19.81 -4.88
N LYS A 177 -20.79 -20.80 -5.62
CA LYS A 177 -21.59 -21.66 -6.50
C LYS A 177 -22.79 -22.35 -5.83
N ASN A 178 -22.76 -22.51 -4.50
CA ASN A 178 -23.79 -23.19 -3.71
C ASN A 178 -24.39 -22.33 -2.59
N ALA A 179 -24.17 -21.00 -2.60
CA ALA A 179 -24.77 -20.09 -1.62
C ALA A 179 -26.07 -19.48 -2.19
N GLU A 180 -27.03 -19.21 -1.30
CA GLU A 180 -28.24 -18.49 -1.67
C GLU A 180 -27.89 -17.11 -2.24
N LYS A 181 -28.45 -16.81 -3.41
CA LYS A 181 -28.10 -15.61 -4.17
C LYS A 181 -28.87 -14.42 -3.61
N VAL A 182 -28.16 -13.50 -2.96
CA VAL A 182 -28.73 -12.21 -2.55
C VAL A 182 -28.41 -11.18 -3.63
N ASP A 183 -29.37 -10.93 -4.53
CA ASP A 183 -29.18 -10.03 -5.69
C ASP A 183 -28.71 -8.63 -5.28
N TYR A 184 -29.19 -8.11 -4.15
CA TYR A 184 -28.79 -6.81 -3.61
C TYR A 184 -27.28 -6.70 -3.35
N LEU A 185 -26.65 -7.76 -2.82
CA LEU A 185 -25.22 -7.76 -2.48
C LEU A 185 -24.31 -7.82 -3.71
N MET A 186 -24.80 -8.36 -4.83
CA MET A 186 -24.02 -8.45 -6.07
C MET A 186 -23.67 -7.09 -6.67
N ASP A 187 -24.45 -6.07 -6.37
CA ASP A 187 -24.21 -4.71 -6.85
C ASP A 187 -23.23 -3.92 -5.98
N PHE A 188 -22.85 -4.44 -4.81
CA PHE A 188 -21.87 -3.78 -3.95
C PHE A 188 -20.43 -4.16 -4.33
N PRO A 189 -19.51 -3.20 -4.31
CA PRO A 189 -18.09 -3.47 -4.35
C PRO A 189 -17.64 -4.34 -3.17
N LEU A 190 -16.67 -5.22 -3.43
CA LEU A 190 -16.11 -6.09 -2.41
C LEU A 190 -15.51 -5.31 -1.23
N TYR A 191 -14.94 -4.13 -1.49
CA TYR A 191 -14.38 -3.28 -0.44
C TYR A 191 -15.45 -2.81 0.58
N MET A 192 -16.71 -2.66 0.16
CA MET A 192 -17.80 -2.31 1.09
C MET A 192 -18.30 -3.51 1.91
N LEU A 193 -17.86 -4.72 1.58
CA LEU A 193 -18.33 -5.97 2.17
C LEU A 193 -17.20 -6.72 2.90
N LEU A 194 -16.14 -6.01 3.31
CA LEU A 194 -15.07 -6.61 4.10
C LEU A 194 -15.59 -6.86 5.52
N GLN A 195 -15.56 -8.13 5.95
CA GLN A 195 -16.17 -8.59 7.20
C GLN A 195 -15.72 -7.83 8.47
N ASN A 196 -14.51 -7.26 8.43
CA ASN A 196 -13.92 -6.55 9.57
C ASN A 196 -14.11 -5.03 9.49
N LYS A 197 -14.81 -4.52 8.46
CA LYS A 197 -14.97 -3.08 8.23
C LYS A 197 -16.41 -2.78 7.82
N ASP A 198 -17.16 -2.21 8.76
CA ASP A 198 -18.55 -1.76 8.55
C ASP A 198 -18.57 -0.42 7.80
N TYR A 199 -17.97 -0.40 6.60
CA TYR A 199 -17.73 0.83 5.85
C TYR A 199 -18.95 1.28 5.05
N SER A 200 -19.45 2.46 5.37
CA SER A 200 -20.30 3.25 4.48
C SER A 200 -19.56 3.63 3.17
N PRO A 201 -20.29 3.92 2.07
CA PRO A 201 -19.73 4.46 0.83
C PRO A 201 -18.72 5.59 1.05
N PHE A 202 -19.07 6.53 1.94
CA PHE A 202 -18.24 7.68 2.26
C PHE A 202 -16.93 7.29 2.95
N GLN A 203 -16.97 6.31 3.86
CA GLN A 203 -15.78 5.81 4.53
C GLN A 203 -14.82 5.12 3.54
N VAL A 204 -15.34 4.34 2.59
CA VAL A 204 -14.53 3.71 1.54
C VAL A 204 -13.84 4.76 0.66
N LEU A 205 -14.59 5.75 0.15
CA LEU A 205 -14.01 6.83 -0.66
C LEU A 205 -12.98 7.63 0.13
N SER A 206 -13.24 7.86 1.42
CA SER A 206 -12.29 8.55 2.30
C SER A 206 -11.03 7.73 2.54
N ALA A 207 -11.13 6.42 2.69
CA ALA A 207 -9.99 5.51 2.79
C ALA A 207 -9.10 5.55 1.54
N ILE A 208 -9.70 5.40 0.36
CA ILE A 208 -8.99 5.47 -0.92
C ILE A 208 -8.32 6.85 -1.09
N ARG A 209 -9.03 7.93 -0.75
CA ARG A 209 -8.49 9.29 -0.80
C ARG A 209 -7.30 9.48 0.13
N ARG A 210 -7.36 8.94 1.36
CA ARG A 210 -6.23 8.98 2.30
C ARG A 210 -5.04 8.21 1.76
N ALA A 211 -5.25 7.00 1.23
CA ALA A 211 -4.20 6.18 0.65
C ALA A 211 -3.52 6.90 -0.53
N LEU A 212 -4.30 7.45 -1.47
CA LEU A 212 -3.77 8.22 -2.58
C LEU A 212 -3.02 9.49 -2.10
N LYS A 213 -3.54 10.16 -1.07
CA LYS A 213 -2.86 11.32 -0.46
C LYS A 213 -1.51 10.92 0.14
N ARG A 214 -1.40 9.77 0.82
CA ARG A 214 -0.12 9.27 1.37
C ARG A 214 0.94 9.16 0.28
N LEU A 215 0.58 8.69 -0.92
CA LEU A 215 1.53 8.61 -2.05
C LEU A 215 2.11 9.96 -2.45
N SER A 216 1.36 11.06 -2.24
CA SER A 216 1.81 12.43 -2.58
C SER A 216 2.68 13.11 -1.52
N VAL A 217 2.81 12.49 -0.34
CA VAL A 217 3.57 13.03 0.79
C VAL A 217 5.06 12.94 0.51
N ALA A 218 5.74 14.07 0.73
CA ALA A 218 7.12 14.19 0.30
C ALA A 218 8.10 13.43 1.19
N LYS A 219 7.96 13.60 2.49
CA LYS A 219 8.83 13.05 3.53
C LYS A 219 8.02 12.12 4.42
N LYS A 220 8.57 10.96 4.76
CA LYS A 220 7.89 9.92 5.56
C LYS A 220 8.46 9.80 6.98
N TYR A 221 9.04 10.87 7.51
CA TYR A 221 9.75 10.85 8.80
C TYR A 221 8.91 10.31 9.97
N ASN A 222 7.65 10.70 10.07
CA ASN A 222 6.76 10.22 11.14
C ASN A 222 6.36 8.73 11.01
N ARG A 223 6.81 8.06 9.95
CA ARG A 223 6.47 6.67 9.62
C ARG A 223 7.67 5.74 9.64
N LEU A 224 8.87 6.26 9.90
CA LEU A 224 10.10 5.45 9.86
C LEU A 224 10.03 4.29 10.84
N ASN A 225 9.64 4.56 12.09
CA ASN A 225 9.52 3.55 13.12
C ASN A 225 8.33 2.60 12.91
N SER A 226 7.38 2.94 12.04
CA SER A 226 6.23 2.08 11.70
C SER A 226 6.59 0.98 10.70
N LEU A 227 7.79 1.02 10.11
CA LEU A 227 8.33 -0.03 9.26
C LEU A 227 9.33 -0.85 10.07
N VAL A 228 9.02 -2.13 10.22
CA VAL A 228 9.92 -3.11 10.80
C VAL A 228 10.51 -3.94 9.67
N VAL A 229 11.83 -4.06 9.68
CA VAL A 229 12.61 -4.84 8.73
C VAL A 229 13.44 -5.83 9.52
N PHE A 230 13.32 -7.11 9.19
CA PHE A 230 14.12 -8.13 9.84
C PHE A 230 14.52 -9.24 8.88
N LYS A 231 15.57 -9.96 9.27
CA LYS A 231 16.08 -11.11 8.52
C LYS A 231 15.13 -12.29 8.70
N THR A 232 14.86 -13.00 7.62
CA THR A 232 14.11 -14.25 7.65
C THR A 232 14.96 -15.42 7.16
N SER A 233 14.77 -16.58 7.77
CA SER A 233 15.28 -17.87 7.31
C SER A 233 14.23 -18.71 6.58
N ASN A 234 13.01 -18.18 6.43
CA ASN A 234 11.92 -18.88 5.79
C ASN A 234 12.19 -19.07 4.29
N LYS A 235 11.84 -20.24 3.77
CA LYS A 235 11.98 -20.59 2.36
C LYS A 235 10.71 -20.30 1.56
N GLY A 236 9.57 -20.14 2.24
CA GLY A 236 8.28 -19.84 1.64
C GLY A 236 8.04 -18.34 1.47
N PHE A 237 7.28 -17.97 0.45
CA PHE A 237 6.77 -16.60 0.33
C PHE A 237 5.53 -16.46 1.21
N HIS A 238 5.58 -15.59 2.20
CA HIS A 238 4.45 -15.29 3.06
C HIS A 238 4.00 -13.85 2.87
N PHE A 239 2.67 -13.68 2.82
CA PHE A 239 2.03 -12.39 2.68
C PHE A 239 0.67 -12.43 3.32
N PHE A 240 0.41 -11.41 4.11
CA PHE A 240 -0.92 -11.09 4.60
C PHE A 240 -0.98 -9.59 4.86
N HIS A 241 -2.18 -9.04 4.77
CA HIS A 241 -2.38 -7.62 4.95
C HIS A 241 -3.80 -7.36 5.43
N THR A 242 -3.98 -6.26 6.12
CA THR A 242 -5.30 -5.68 6.39
C THR A 242 -5.30 -4.27 5.85
N ILE A 243 -6.23 -4.00 4.93
CA ILE A 243 -6.31 -2.73 4.21
C ILE A 243 -6.30 -1.54 5.19
N GLU A 244 -5.47 -0.54 4.91
CA GLU A 244 -5.25 0.64 5.76
C GLU A 244 -4.69 0.39 7.18
N GLU A 245 -4.44 -0.86 7.58
CA GLU A 245 -3.91 -1.18 8.90
C GLU A 245 -2.45 -1.60 8.80
N PHE A 246 -2.17 -2.73 8.16
CA PHE A 246 -0.80 -3.21 8.00
C PHE A 246 -0.61 -4.07 6.74
N ILE A 247 0.66 -4.26 6.37
CA ILE A 247 1.10 -5.21 5.35
C ILE A 247 2.32 -5.98 5.86
N PHE A 248 2.32 -7.29 5.64
CA PHE A 248 3.48 -8.15 5.84
C PHE A 248 3.90 -8.77 4.52
N LEU A 249 5.19 -8.70 4.21
CA LEU A 249 5.80 -9.31 3.02
C LEU A 249 7.10 -10.00 3.41
N GLU A 250 7.20 -11.28 3.06
CA GLU A 250 8.40 -12.07 3.24
C GLU A 250 9.04 -12.41 1.88
N PHE A 251 10.34 -12.12 1.74
CA PHE A 251 11.13 -12.29 0.53
C PHE A 251 12.29 -13.28 0.76
N PRO A 252 12.05 -14.60 0.64
CA PRO A 252 13.09 -15.63 0.83
C PRO A 252 14.33 -15.43 -0.02
N GLN A 253 14.18 -14.93 -1.25
CA GLN A 253 15.27 -14.68 -2.19
C GLN A 253 16.23 -13.59 -1.72
N TYR A 254 15.77 -12.70 -0.84
CA TYR A 254 16.60 -11.65 -0.22
C TYR A 254 16.84 -11.89 1.27
N GLN A 255 16.25 -12.94 1.86
CA GLN A 255 16.26 -13.21 3.31
C GLN A 255 15.73 -12.02 4.14
N ILE A 256 14.78 -11.25 3.59
CA ILE A 256 14.19 -10.06 4.23
C ILE A 256 12.69 -10.30 4.46
N ALA A 257 12.20 -9.87 5.61
CA ALA A 257 10.79 -9.69 5.90
C ALA A 257 10.51 -8.23 6.25
N LEU A 258 9.36 -7.73 5.81
CA LEU A 258 8.88 -6.37 6.08
C LEU A 258 7.51 -6.46 6.75
N PHE A 259 7.34 -5.69 7.82
CA PHE A 259 6.05 -5.40 8.40
C PHE A 259 5.86 -3.89 8.47
N TYR A 260 4.75 -3.37 7.95
CA TYR A 260 4.50 -1.93 7.98
C TYR A 260 3.09 -1.61 8.43
N PHE A 261 2.98 -0.69 9.40
CA PHE A 261 1.72 -0.13 9.85
C PHE A 261 1.39 1.16 9.07
N PHE A 262 0.24 1.17 8.37
CA PHE A 262 -0.16 2.29 7.52
C PHE A 262 -0.67 3.51 8.31
N LYS A 263 -1.16 3.29 9.54
CA LYS A 263 -1.82 4.31 10.37
C LYS A 263 -1.15 4.51 11.73
N GLU A 264 -0.64 3.45 12.34
CA GLU A 264 0.02 3.52 13.64
C GLU A 264 1.40 4.18 13.50
N GLU A 265 1.75 5.00 14.47
CA GLU A 265 3.06 5.66 14.60
C GLU A 265 3.64 5.17 15.93
N PHE A 266 4.95 4.92 15.94
CA PHE A 266 5.66 4.38 17.10
C PHE A 266 6.83 5.28 17.46
N ASP A 267 7.11 5.42 18.75
CA ASP A 267 8.25 6.20 19.23
C ASP A 267 9.58 5.49 18.90
N THR A 268 9.56 4.15 18.86
CA THR A 268 10.72 3.30 18.55
C THR A 268 10.34 2.17 17.60
N THR A 269 11.32 1.65 16.85
CA THR A 269 11.12 0.48 15.98
C THR A 269 10.88 -0.78 16.81
N GLU A 270 11.45 -0.85 18.02
CA GLU A 270 11.26 -1.97 18.96
C GLU A 270 9.81 -2.09 19.41
N ASP A 271 9.11 -0.98 19.60
CA ASP A 271 7.69 -1.00 19.96
C ASP A 271 6.81 -1.44 18.79
N ALA A 272 7.14 -1.00 17.57
CA ALA A 272 6.50 -1.50 16.36
C ALA A 272 6.74 -3.01 16.18
N HIS A 273 7.95 -3.49 16.48
CA HIS A 273 8.28 -4.92 16.40
C HIS A 273 7.53 -5.76 17.45
N LYS A 274 7.33 -5.26 18.66
CA LYS A 274 6.47 -5.97 19.63
C LYS A 274 5.04 -6.09 19.11
N ALA A 275 4.50 -5.01 18.53
CA ALA A 275 3.16 -4.99 17.97
C ALA A 275 3.02 -5.93 16.76
N ASP A 276 4.00 -5.95 15.85
CA ASP A 276 3.95 -6.81 14.67
C ASP A 276 4.01 -8.30 15.01
N MET A 277 4.83 -8.69 15.99
CA MET A 277 4.96 -10.09 16.39
C MET A 277 3.68 -10.63 17.01
N GLU A 278 2.91 -9.79 17.70
CA GLU A 278 1.59 -10.18 18.23
C GLU A 278 0.56 -10.41 17.12
N ILE A 279 0.70 -9.74 15.97
CA ILE A 279 -0.14 -9.98 14.79
C ILE A 279 0.35 -11.22 14.05
N ILE A 280 1.66 -11.34 13.82
CA ILE A 280 2.27 -12.48 13.13
C ILE A 280 1.86 -13.78 13.83
N LYS A 281 2.03 -13.91 15.16
CA LYS A 281 1.64 -15.11 15.93
C LYS A 281 0.16 -15.51 15.83
N LYS A 282 -0.73 -14.58 15.47
CA LYS A 282 -2.17 -14.84 15.33
C LYS A 282 -2.54 -15.33 13.93
N VAL A 283 -1.76 -14.93 12.92
CA VAL A 283 -2.05 -15.16 11.51
C VAL A 283 -1.15 -16.24 10.90
N TYR A 284 0.04 -16.43 11.47
CA TYR A 284 1.10 -17.36 11.08
C TYR A 284 1.37 -18.36 12.21
#